data_AF-A0A6M0CGX9-F1
#
_entry.id   AF-A0A6M0CGX9-F1
#
_cell.length_a   1.000
_cell.length_b   1.000
_cell.length_c   1.000
_cell.angle_alpha   90.00
_cell.angle_beta   90.00
_cell.angle_gamma   90.00
#
_symmetry.space_group_name_H-M   'P 1'
#
loop_
_entity.id
_entity.type
_entity.pdbx_description
1 polymer ?
#
loop_
_entity_poly.entity_id
_entity_poly.type
_entity_poly.pdbx_seq_one_letter_code
_entity_poly.pdbx_strand_id
1 'polypeptide(L)'
;MKHRFSFISAVIVAFITILSCAKIGNVEGGPKDEEPPLVEREDPPNGTVNFKGDRIRIYFDELIKLKDVQKQLIVSPPLKNPAELSPQGSPRKYVEIKINDTLKANTTYVFNFGQSIVDNNEENPYEFYKYVFSTGDYIDSLTLGGMVQDALKKDPDQFVSVMLYEIDSTYNDSIVYNKVPNYITNTLDSTITFELSNLKAGKYRLLALKDDASNNLYEPRDDKIGFISEEITIPTDSLYLVTLFKEKLPFRATTPSLISGNRIIFGYQGPKEKMNIKLLTKVADTFDYRITSDPVRDSLFYWFKGAPKDSIQFELPSADTTIVQTLFFKELGKDTLVLQPNQGRTLSLKKPFFISANTPLVSLDTTKITFFDRDSVAIPYQAKIDSINNQIDIDFEKEFEKGYQLTLFPGTVTDFFGEENDTILFSLGTKKLADYGTLKVTLQEVESYPIIVQVTNEKEEVVDELLVPEEAPSYYFEQLDPATYYIRIIYDTNGNGEWDTGNYLKGIQPERIIYNPTALEIRANWDITQDLTMTPKTYPDPAEIEVENDSL
;
A
#
# COMPACT_ATOMS: atom_id res chain seq x y z
N MET A 1 43.62 -11.25 -80.50
CA MET A 1 43.45 -10.58 -79.19
C MET A 1 42.14 -9.80 -79.02
N LYS A 2 41.48 -9.31 -80.08
CA LYS A 2 40.23 -8.52 -79.94
C LYS A 2 38.98 -9.29 -79.43
N HIS A 3 38.83 -10.58 -79.77
CA HIS A 3 37.65 -11.37 -79.34
C HIS A 3 37.69 -11.85 -77.88
N ARG A 4 38.88 -11.97 -77.27
CA ARG A 4 39.00 -12.35 -75.84
C ARG A 4 38.65 -11.21 -74.89
N PHE A 5 38.91 -9.96 -75.29
CA PHE A 5 38.53 -8.78 -74.50
C PHE A 5 37.01 -8.57 -74.48
N SER A 6 36.33 -8.79 -75.62
CA SER A 6 34.87 -8.67 -75.71
C SER A 6 34.14 -9.71 -74.85
N PHE A 7 34.69 -10.92 -74.72
CA PHE A 7 34.08 -11.97 -73.89
C PHE A 7 34.30 -11.71 -72.39
N ILE A 8 35.48 -11.22 -72.01
CA ILE A 8 35.77 -10.81 -70.63
C ILE A 8 34.92 -9.60 -70.23
N SER A 9 34.73 -8.62 -71.12
CA SER A 9 33.82 -7.49 -70.86
C SER A 9 32.36 -7.93 -70.75
N ALA A 10 31.89 -8.89 -71.57
CA ALA A 10 30.53 -9.41 -71.47
C ALA A 10 30.31 -10.22 -70.18
N VAL A 11 31.30 -10.99 -69.73
CA VAL A 11 31.25 -11.74 -68.46
C VAL A 11 31.29 -10.79 -67.25
N ILE A 12 32.08 -9.70 -67.31
CA ILE A 12 32.12 -8.68 -66.24
C ILE A 12 30.80 -7.91 -66.17
N VAL A 13 30.18 -7.56 -67.30
CA VAL A 13 28.86 -6.90 -67.33
C VAL A 13 27.77 -7.84 -66.80
N ALA A 14 27.80 -9.13 -67.16
CA ALA A 14 26.88 -10.14 -66.62
C ALA A 14 27.09 -10.37 -65.10
N PHE A 15 28.31 -10.26 -64.59
CA PHE A 15 28.62 -10.38 -63.16
C PHE A 15 28.18 -9.14 -62.35
N ILE A 16 28.13 -7.96 -62.98
CA ILE A 16 27.64 -6.72 -62.34
C ILE A 16 26.10 -6.73 -62.23
N THR A 17 25.39 -7.39 -63.15
CA THR A 17 23.91 -7.47 -63.09
C THR A 17 23.35 -8.42 -62.02
N ILE A 18 24.19 -9.29 -61.43
CA ILE A 18 23.79 -10.20 -60.33
C ILE A 18 24.06 -9.61 -58.93
N LEU A 19 24.65 -8.41 -58.83
CA LEU A 19 24.88 -7.69 -57.57
C LEU A 19 23.77 -6.71 -57.20
N SER A 20 22.69 -6.63 -57.98
CA SER A 20 21.45 -5.96 -57.57
C SER A 20 20.62 -6.86 -56.65
N CYS A 21 21.16 -7.22 -55.49
CA CYS A 21 20.33 -7.65 -54.37
C CYS A 21 19.34 -6.52 -54.07
N ALA A 22 18.04 -6.84 -54.10
CA ALA A 22 17.00 -5.96 -53.60
C ALA A 22 17.38 -5.53 -52.17
N LYS A 23 17.56 -4.23 -51.99
CA LYS A 23 17.75 -3.64 -50.66
C LYS A 23 16.42 -3.83 -49.93
N ILE A 24 16.38 -4.66 -48.90
CA ILE A 24 15.25 -4.72 -47.97
C ILE A 24 15.25 -3.37 -47.25
N GLY A 25 14.52 -2.40 -47.81
CA GLY A 25 14.15 -1.21 -47.06
C GLY A 25 13.15 -1.64 -46.00
N ASN A 26 13.26 -1.09 -44.81
CA ASN A 26 12.13 -1.10 -43.89
C ASN A 26 10.99 -0.41 -44.64
N VAL A 27 9.90 -1.13 -44.89
CA VAL A 27 8.63 -0.48 -45.20
C VAL A 27 8.31 0.35 -43.97
N GLU A 28 8.41 1.68 -44.08
CA GLU A 28 7.77 2.55 -43.10
C GLU A 28 6.29 2.17 -43.11
N GLY A 29 5.79 1.74 -41.94
CA GLY A 29 4.38 1.47 -41.76
C GLY A 29 3.56 2.72 -42.07
N GLY A 30 2.26 2.53 -42.29
CA GLY A 30 1.33 3.66 -42.32
C GLY A 30 1.39 4.46 -41.01
N PRO A 31 0.76 5.64 -40.96
CA PRO A 31 0.56 6.34 -39.70
C PRO A 31 -0.06 5.38 -38.69
N LYS A 32 0.37 5.51 -37.42
CA LYS A 32 -0.19 4.72 -36.32
C LYS A 32 -1.70 5.00 -36.24
N ASP A 33 -2.49 3.95 -36.02
CA ASP A 33 -3.91 4.11 -35.72
C ASP A 33 -4.09 4.64 -34.29
N GLU A 34 -4.97 5.62 -34.12
CA GLU A 34 -5.29 6.25 -32.85
C GLU A 34 -6.78 6.13 -32.50
N GLU A 35 -7.60 5.58 -33.41
CA GLU A 35 -9.02 5.39 -33.17
C GLU A 35 -9.26 4.12 -32.35
N PRO A 36 -10.19 4.14 -31.37
CA PRO A 36 -10.62 2.95 -30.67
C PRO A 36 -11.59 2.12 -31.55
N PRO A 37 -11.79 0.82 -31.23
CA PRO A 37 -12.76 0.01 -31.95
C PRO A 37 -14.17 0.58 -31.76
N LEU A 38 -15.15 0.23 -32.61
CA LEU A 38 -16.53 0.69 -32.48
C LEU A 38 -17.52 -0.48 -32.38
N VAL A 39 -18.56 -0.33 -31.56
CA VAL A 39 -19.62 -1.34 -31.45
C VAL A 39 -20.52 -1.29 -32.69
N GLU A 40 -20.59 -2.38 -33.44
CA GLU A 40 -21.49 -2.52 -34.59
C GLU A 40 -22.88 -3.00 -34.17
N ARG A 41 -22.94 -3.92 -33.21
CA ARG A 41 -24.18 -4.59 -32.80
C ARG A 41 -24.01 -5.37 -31.50
N GLU A 42 -25.05 -5.46 -30.70
CA GLU A 42 -25.15 -6.38 -29.57
C GLU A 42 -26.24 -7.45 -29.77
N ASP A 43 -26.03 -8.62 -29.16
CA ASP A 43 -26.97 -9.72 -29.12
C ASP A 43 -27.02 -10.36 -27.72
N PRO A 44 -28.09 -10.13 -26.94
CA PRO A 44 -29.21 -9.22 -27.24
C PRO A 44 -28.79 -7.73 -27.22
N PRO A 45 -29.65 -6.80 -27.67
CA PRO A 45 -29.34 -5.36 -27.65
C PRO A 45 -29.04 -4.84 -26.24
N ASN A 46 -28.15 -3.85 -26.14
CA ASN A 46 -27.96 -3.11 -24.89
C ASN A 46 -29.30 -2.52 -24.41
N GLY A 47 -29.54 -2.50 -23.10
CA GLY A 47 -30.81 -2.07 -22.54
C GLY A 47 -31.95 -3.10 -22.61
N THR A 48 -31.64 -4.39 -22.86
CA THR A 48 -32.67 -5.44 -22.91
C THR A 48 -33.37 -5.62 -21.55
N VAL A 49 -34.71 -5.62 -21.55
CA VAL A 49 -35.56 -5.98 -20.40
C VAL A 49 -36.06 -7.43 -20.52
N ASN A 50 -36.53 -7.99 -19.41
CA ASN A 50 -37.00 -9.37 -19.28
C ASN A 50 -35.96 -10.39 -19.77
N PHE A 51 -34.68 -10.10 -19.54
CA PHE A 51 -33.57 -10.93 -19.97
C PHE A 51 -33.63 -12.31 -19.29
N LYS A 52 -33.55 -13.37 -20.10
CA LYS A 52 -33.58 -14.79 -19.66
C LYS A 52 -32.42 -15.61 -20.21
N GLY A 53 -31.52 -14.98 -20.96
CA GLY A 53 -30.37 -15.64 -21.56
C GLY A 53 -29.25 -15.86 -20.53
N ASP A 54 -28.21 -16.54 -20.98
CA ASP A 54 -26.95 -16.73 -20.26
C ASP A 54 -25.75 -16.23 -21.08
N ARG A 55 -26.01 -15.66 -22.26
CA ARG A 55 -24.99 -15.22 -23.22
C ARG A 55 -25.33 -13.87 -23.80
N ILE A 56 -24.30 -13.03 -23.89
CA ILE A 56 -24.32 -11.71 -24.53
C ILE A 56 -23.13 -11.66 -25.49
N ARG A 57 -23.33 -11.13 -26.70
CA ARG A 57 -22.25 -10.85 -27.65
C ARG A 57 -22.29 -9.40 -28.11
N ILE A 58 -21.17 -8.71 -27.96
CA ILE A 58 -20.96 -7.34 -28.43
C ILE A 58 -20.02 -7.43 -29.61
N TYR A 59 -20.48 -7.08 -30.81
CA TYR A 59 -19.72 -7.16 -32.06
C TYR A 59 -19.08 -5.81 -32.37
N PHE A 60 -17.83 -5.85 -32.84
CA PHE A 60 -17.03 -4.68 -33.19
C PHE A 60 -16.68 -4.68 -34.67
N ASP A 61 -16.43 -3.49 -35.21
CA ASP A 61 -16.03 -3.26 -36.60
C ASP A 61 -14.64 -3.85 -36.92
N GLU A 62 -13.79 -4.00 -35.91
CA GLU A 62 -12.45 -4.57 -36.02
C GLU A 62 -12.14 -5.71 -35.03
N LEU A 63 -10.91 -6.24 -35.09
CA LEU A 63 -10.46 -7.29 -34.17
C LEU A 63 -10.07 -6.69 -32.84
N ILE A 64 -10.72 -7.13 -31.76
CA ILE A 64 -10.44 -6.67 -30.39
C ILE A 64 -9.70 -7.73 -29.56
N LYS A 65 -9.12 -7.26 -28.46
CA LYS A 65 -8.59 -8.06 -27.34
C LYS A 65 -9.17 -7.56 -26.02
N LEU A 66 -9.11 -8.42 -25.01
CA LEU A 66 -9.43 -8.07 -23.62
C LEU A 66 -8.13 -7.94 -22.82
N LYS A 67 -7.78 -6.72 -22.41
CA LYS A 67 -6.58 -6.38 -21.64
C LYS A 67 -6.93 -6.16 -20.18
N ASP A 68 -6.25 -6.85 -19.26
CA ASP A 68 -6.44 -6.75 -17.81
C ASP A 68 -7.91 -6.82 -17.33
N VAL A 69 -8.78 -7.49 -18.11
CA VAL A 69 -10.24 -7.47 -17.90
C VAL A 69 -10.66 -7.99 -16.53
N GLN A 70 -9.88 -8.87 -15.91
CA GLN A 70 -10.16 -9.36 -14.55
C GLN A 70 -10.06 -8.26 -13.49
N LYS A 71 -9.22 -7.24 -13.72
CA LYS A 71 -9.07 -6.07 -12.82
C LYS A 71 -10.00 -4.93 -13.18
N GLN A 72 -10.33 -4.80 -14.47
CA GLN A 72 -11.07 -3.65 -15.00
C GLN A 72 -12.58 -3.89 -15.14
N LEU A 73 -13.02 -5.13 -15.36
CA LEU A 73 -14.45 -5.42 -15.48
C LEU A 73 -15.13 -5.30 -14.11
N ILE A 74 -16.09 -4.39 -14.05
CA ILE A 74 -16.98 -4.21 -12.90
C ILE A 74 -18.34 -4.78 -13.28
N VAL A 75 -18.86 -5.66 -12.43
CA VAL A 75 -20.22 -6.21 -12.59
C VAL A 75 -21.07 -5.81 -11.38
N SER A 76 -22.16 -5.10 -11.64
CA SER A 76 -23.06 -4.57 -10.61
C SER A 76 -24.52 -4.98 -10.90
N PRO A 77 -25.22 -5.67 -9.98
CA PRO A 77 -24.72 -6.28 -8.74
C PRO A 77 -23.62 -7.33 -9.00
N PRO A 78 -22.72 -7.57 -8.03
CA PRO A 78 -21.74 -8.64 -8.12
C PRO A 78 -22.40 -10.01 -8.36
N LEU A 79 -21.81 -10.79 -9.27
CA LEU A 79 -22.16 -12.20 -9.46
C LEU A 79 -21.48 -13.06 -8.41
N LYS A 80 -22.14 -14.12 -7.97
CA LYS A 80 -21.58 -15.16 -7.11
C LYS A 80 -20.49 -15.95 -7.84
N ASN A 81 -20.73 -16.26 -9.12
CA ASN A 81 -19.73 -16.88 -9.99
C ASN A 81 -19.33 -15.87 -11.08
N PRO A 82 -18.04 -15.56 -11.25
CA PRO A 82 -17.58 -14.70 -12.33
C PRO A 82 -18.05 -15.18 -13.71
N ALA A 83 -18.39 -14.23 -14.59
CA ALA A 83 -18.73 -14.52 -15.97
C ALA A 83 -17.50 -15.00 -16.76
N GLU A 84 -17.71 -15.94 -17.68
CA GLU A 84 -16.70 -16.32 -18.67
C GLU A 84 -16.69 -15.27 -19.79
N LEU A 85 -15.53 -14.65 -20.03
CA LEU A 85 -15.36 -13.64 -21.08
C LEU A 85 -14.51 -14.20 -22.21
N SER A 86 -14.82 -13.83 -23.46
CA SER A 86 -13.93 -14.08 -24.60
C SER A 86 -13.85 -12.85 -25.50
N PRO A 87 -12.73 -12.62 -26.21
CA PRO A 87 -11.56 -13.51 -26.38
C PRO A 87 -10.57 -13.48 -25.19
N GLN A 88 -9.98 -14.64 -24.85
CA GLN A 88 -8.89 -14.81 -23.85
C GLN A 88 -7.53 -15.11 -24.52
N GLY A 89 -7.41 -14.89 -25.82
CA GLY A 89 -6.23 -15.29 -26.59
C GLY A 89 -6.27 -14.69 -27.99
N SER A 90 -6.66 -15.50 -28.99
CA SER A 90 -6.77 -14.99 -30.36
C SER A 90 -7.81 -13.87 -30.45
N PRO A 91 -7.46 -12.73 -31.08
CA PRO A 91 -8.37 -11.60 -31.29
C PRO A 91 -9.65 -12.03 -32.00
N ARG A 92 -10.75 -11.36 -31.69
CA ARG A 92 -12.06 -11.60 -32.30
C ARG A 92 -12.76 -10.29 -32.57
N LYS A 93 -13.69 -10.29 -33.52
CA LYS A 93 -14.59 -9.15 -33.77
C LYS A 93 -15.75 -9.05 -32.76
N TYR A 94 -15.64 -9.70 -31.61
CA TYR A 94 -16.69 -9.64 -30.61
C TYR A 94 -16.16 -9.97 -29.21
N VAL A 95 -16.78 -9.34 -28.21
CA VAL A 95 -16.73 -9.78 -26.82
C VAL A 95 -17.92 -10.69 -26.56
N GLU A 96 -17.70 -11.87 -26.00
CA GLU A 96 -18.78 -12.74 -25.50
C GLU A 96 -18.71 -12.79 -23.97
N ILE A 97 -19.84 -12.50 -23.33
CA ILE A 97 -20.06 -12.65 -21.91
C ILE A 97 -20.96 -13.87 -21.72
N LYS A 98 -20.46 -14.88 -21.01
CA LYS A 98 -21.24 -16.06 -20.62
C LYS A 98 -21.44 -16.07 -19.11
N ILE A 99 -22.69 -15.93 -18.70
CA ILE A 99 -23.11 -15.84 -17.30
C ILE A 99 -23.28 -17.25 -16.75
N ASN A 100 -22.44 -17.62 -15.78
CA ASN A 100 -22.48 -18.93 -15.11
C ASN A 100 -23.14 -18.85 -13.72
N ASP A 101 -24.16 -18.01 -13.58
CA ASP A 101 -24.81 -17.72 -12.30
C ASP A 101 -26.33 -17.58 -12.44
N THR A 102 -27.04 -17.66 -11.32
CA THR A 102 -28.48 -17.40 -11.27
C THR A 102 -28.71 -15.92 -11.03
N LEU A 103 -29.21 -15.23 -12.06
CA LEU A 103 -29.55 -13.82 -11.97
C LEU A 103 -30.72 -13.59 -11.01
N LYS A 104 -30.63 -12.52 -10.22
CA LYS A 104 -31.72 -12.07 -9.33
C LYS A 104 -32.90 -11.59 -10.19
N ALA A 105 -34.12 -11.87 -9.75
CA ALA A 105 -35.33 -11.41 -10.43
C ALA A 105 -35.51 -9.89 -10.25
N ASN A 106 -36.13 -9.23 -11.24
CA ASN A 106 -36.41 -7.79 -11.24
C ASN A 106 -35.18 -6.93 -10.87
N THR A 107 -34.04 -7.25 -11.47
CA THR A 107 -32.75 -6.63 -11.15
C THR A 107 -32.08 -6.15 -12.42
N THR A 108 -31.61 -4.91 -12.39
CA THR A 108 -30.75 -4.33 -13.42
C THR A 108 -29.31 -4.78 -13.20
N TYR A 109 -28.66 -5.29 -14.24
CA TYR A 109 -27.25 -5.68 -14.24
C TYR A 109 -26.46 -4.78 -15.18
N VAL A 110 -25.29 -4.35 -14.73
CA VAL A 110 -24.34 -3.52 -15.47
C VAL A 110 -23.02 -4.27 -15.56
N PHE A 111 -22.49 -4.42 -16.77
CA PHE A 111 -21.13 -4.87 -17.05
C PHE A 111 -20.35 -3.67 -17.60
N ASN A 112 -19.48 -3.08 -16.77
CA ASN A 112 -18.63 -1.96 -17.15
C ASN A 112 -17.21 -2.46 -17.40
N PHE A 113 -16.73 -2.35 -18.64
CA PHE A 113 -15.45 -2.91 -19.06
C PHE A 113 -14.24 -2.02 -18.73
N GLY A 114 -14.42 -0.82 -18.17
CA GLY A 114 -13.32 0.13 -18.00
C GLY A 114 -12.58 0.34 -19.32
N GLN A 115 -11.26 0.26 -19.34
CA GLN A 115 -10.42 0.35 -20.54
C GLN A 115 -9.97 -1.02 -21.06
N SER A 116 -10.68 -2.10 -20.71
CA SER A 116 -10.22 -3.46 -21.03
C SER A 116 -10.47 -3.91 -22.47
N ILE A 117 -11.38 -3.27 -23.19
CA ILE A 117 -11.65 -3.58 -24.60
C ILE A 117 -10.70 -2.73 -25.43
N VAL A 118 -9.77 -3.37 -26.13
CA VAL A 118 -8.77 -2.67 -26.95
C VAL A 118 -8.74 -3.24 -28.37
N ASP A 119 -8.35 -2.42 -29.34
CA ASP A 119 -8.06 -2.94 -30.68
C ASP A 119 -6.85 -3.92 -30.65
N ASN A 120 -6.72 -4.73 -31.69
CA ASN A 120 -5.69 -5.75 -31.75
C ASN A 120 -4.28 -5.19 -32.02
N ASN A 121 -4.16 -4.11 -32.77
CA ASN A 121 -2.92 -3.62 -33.38
C ASN A 121 -2.21 -2.59 -32.49
N GLU A 122 -2.89 -1.52 -32.10
CA GLU A 122 -2.34 -0.36 -31.40
C GLU A 122 -2.73 -0.30 -29.90
N GLU A 123 -3.64 -1.17 -29.47
CA GLU A 123 -4.19 -1.28 -28.11
C GLU A 123 -4.91 -0.01 -27.62
N ASN A 124 -5.51 0.75 -28.53
CA ASN A 124 -6.41 1.88 -28.28
C ASN A 124 -7.66 1.36 -27.54
N PRO A 125 -7.96 1.86 -26.34
CA PRO A 125 -9.08 1.37 -25.54
C PRO A 125 -10.42 1.96 -25.96
N TYR A 126 -11.45 1.13 -26.05
CA TYR A 126 -12.85 1.57 -25.95
C TYR A 126 -13.16 1.80 -24.47
N GLU A 127 -13.03 3.05 -24.04
CA GLU A 127 -13.13 3.39 -22.62
C GLU A 127 -14.56 3.29 -22.08
N PHE A 128 -14.67 2.79 -20.85
CA PHE A 128 -15.87 2.76 -20.00
C PHE A 128 -17.14 2.19 -20.63
N TYR A 129 -17.03 1.30 -21.63
CA TYR A 129 -18.21 0.67 -22.25
C TYR A 129 -19.06 -0.07 -21.21
N LYS A 130 -20.35 0.29 -21.13
CA LYS A 130 -21.35 -0.32 -20.23
C LYS A 130 -22.37 -1.12 -21.04
N TYR A 131 -22.46 -2.41 -20.76
CA TYR A 131 -23.58 -3.24 -21.20
C TYR A 131 -24.57 -3.44 -20.06
N VAL A 132 -25.81 -3.00 -20.25
CA VAL A 132 -26.88 -2.97 -19.24
C VAL A 132 -28.06 -3.81 -19.69
N PHE A 133 -28.63 -4.59 -18.77
CA PHE A 133 -29.89 -5.30 -19.00
C PHE A 133 -30.66 -5.47 -17.70
N SER A 134 -31.94 -5.84 -17.79
CA SER A 134 -32.78 -6.14 -16.64
C SER A 134 -33.47 -7.48 -16.77
N THR A 135 -33.52 -8.23 -15.67
CA THR A 135 -34.37 -9.43 -15.56
C THR A 135 -35.84 -9.09 -15.30
N GLY A 136 -36.15 -7.82 -15.00
CA GLY A 136 -37.51 -7.28 -14.86
C GLY A 136 -37.98 -6.56 -16.12
N ASP A 137 -39.06 -5.78 -16.01
CA ASP A 137 -39.70 -5.06 -17.12
C ASP A 137 -39.21 -3.63 -17.33
N TYR A 138 -38.28 -3.14 -16.51
CA TYR A 138 -37.64 -1.84 -16.63
C TYR A 138 -36.16 -1.89 -16.25
N ILE A 139 -35.42 -0.83 -16.60
CA ILE A 139 -34.02 -0.60 -16.22
C ILE A 139 -33.99 0.53 -15.20
N ASP A 140 -33.32 0.27 -14.08
CA ASP A 140 -33.00 1.28 -13.08
C ASP A 140 -32.08 2.35 -13.68
N SER A 141 -32.27 3.62 -13.30
CA SER A 141 -31.62 4.76 -13.98
C SER A 141 -31.00 5.79 -13.04
N LEU A 142 -31.17 5.65 -11.71
CA LEU A 142 -30.62 6.64 -10.78
C LEU A 142 -29.10 6.48 -10.66
N THR A 143 -28.44 7.57 -10.25
CA THR A 143 -26.99 7.62 -10.10
C THR A 143 -26.60 8.09 -8.71
N LEU A 144 -25.35 7.82 -8.33
CA LEU A 144 -24.72 8.34 -7.12
C LEU A 144 -23.24 8.60 -7.44
N GLY A 145 -22.82 9.86 -7.33
CA GLY A 145 -21.46 10.29 -7.58
C GLY A 145 -20.70 10.65 -6.30
N GLY A 146 -19.37 10.59 -6.36
CA GLY A 146 -18.53 11.00 -5.26
C GLY A 146 -17.05 10.77 -5.50
N MET A 147 -16.29 10.84 -4.43
CA MET A 147 -14.83 10.68 -4.43
C MET A 147 -14.36 9.85 -3.25
N VAL A 148 -13.17 9.28 -3.42
CA VAL A 148 -12.43 8.60 -2.36
C VAL A 148 -11.18 9.39 -2.02
N GLN A 149 -10.81 9.38 -0.74
CA GLN A 149 -9.52 9.88 -0.27
C GLN A 149 -8.94 8.91 0.75
N ASP A 150 -7.63 8.99 1.00
CA ASP A 150 -6.99 8.27 2.10
C ASP A 150 -6.93 9.15 3.34
N ALA A 151 -7.14 8.56 4.52
CA ALA A 151 -7.03 9.28 5.78
C ALA A 151 -5.60 9.65 6.12
N LEU A 152 -4.61 8.87 5.65
CA LEU A 152 -3.20 9.06 5.96
C LEU A 152 -2.40 9.49 4.74
N LYS A 153 -2.60 8.89 3.56
CA LYS A 153 -1.82 9.19 2.36
C LYS A 153 -2.28 10.48 1.67
N LYS A 154 -1.39 11.13 0.92
CA LYS A 154 -1.77 12.28 0.09
C LYS A 154 -2.80 11.87 -0.94
N ASP A 155 -2.55 10.77 -1.64
CA ASP A 155 -3.42 10.26 -2.70
C ASP A 155 -3.97 8.86 -2.33
N PRO A 156 -5.24 8.56 -2.68
CA PRO A 156 -5.84 7.28 -2.38
C PRO A 156 -5.18 6.14 -3.15
N ASP A 157 -5.32 4.92 -2.63
CA ASP A 157 -4.95 3.73 -3.38
C ASP A 157 -5.76 3.65 -4.69
N GLN A 158 -5.18 3.06 -5.72
CA GLN A 158 -5.89 2.77 -6.97
C GLN A 158 -6.86 1.60 -6.80
N PHE A 159 -7.81 1.49 -7.71
CA PHE A 159 -8.81 0.44 -7.79
C PHE A 159 -9.64 0.29 -6.50
N VAL A 160 -10.13 1.40 -5.94
CA VAL A 160 -10.98 1.36 -4.75
C VAL A 160 -12.40 1.01 -5.14
N SER A 161 -12.95 -0.05 -4.56
CA SER A 161 -14.33 -0.48 -4.79
C SER A 161 -15.28 0.35 -3.94
N VAL A 162 -16.28 0.95 -4.57
CA VAL A 162 -17.32 1.74 -3.88
C VAL A 162 -18.65 0.99 -3.95
N MET A 163 -19.28 0.83 -2.80
CA MET A 163 -20.31 -0.18 -2.56
C MET A 163 -21.55 0.43 -1.92
N LEU A 164 -22.72 -0.03 -2.37
CA LEU A 164 -24.00 0.26 -1.71
C LEU A 164 -24.63 -1.01 -1.15
N TYR A 165 -24.99 -0.95 0.12
CA TYR A 165 -25.82 -1.95 0.79
C TYR A 165 -27.21 -1.37 1.01
N GLU A 166 -28.23 -2.04 0.49
CA GLU A 166 -29.63 -1.65 0.69
C GLU A 166 -30.02 -1.83 2.17
N ILE A 167 -30.62 -0.80 2.76
CA ILE A 167 -31.12 -0.82 4.13
C ILE A 167 -32.55 -1.37 4.10
N ASP A 168 -32.64 -2.70 4.10
CA ASP A 168 -33.89 -3.46 4.21
C ASP A 168 -34.00 -4.19 5.56
N SER A 169 -34.96 -5.11 5.68
CA SER A 169 -35.15 -5.91 6.91
C SER A 169 -34.02 -6.90 7.21
N THR A 170 -33.11 -7.13 6.26
CA THR A 170 -31.95 -8.03 6.38
C THR A 170 -30.64 -7.28 6.69
N TYR A 171 -30.66 -5.95 6.59
CA TYR A 171 -29.50 -5.12 6.86
C TYR A 171 -29.06 -5.20 8.34
N ASN A 172 -27.75 -5.26 8.54
CA ASN A 172 -27.07 -5.10 9.83
C ASN A 172 -25.64 -4.59 9.56
N ASP A 173 -25.00 -3.96 10.55
CA ASP A 173 -23.70 -3.32 10.32
C ASP A 173 -22.58 -4.31 9.98
N SER A 174 -22.68 -5.55 10.44
CA SER A 174 -21.73 -6.64 10.13
C SER A 174 -21.93 -7.28 8.75
N ILE A 175 -22.83 -6.76 7.92
CA ILE A 175 -23.12 -7.29 6.58
C ILE A 175 -21.88 -7.31 5.67
N VAL A 176 -20.98 -6.33 5.83
CA VAL A 176 -19.77 -6.12 5.02
C VAL A 176 -18.78 -7.29 5.09
N TYR A 177 -18.81 -8.08 6.16
CA TYR A 177 -17.90 -9.21 6.35
C TYR A 177 -18.36 -10.48 5.62
N ASN A 178 -19.64 -10.57 5.28
CA ASN A 178 -20.28 -11.85 4.96
C ASN A 178 -21.19 -11.82 3.72
N LYS A 179 -21.50 -10.63 3.19
CA LYS A 179 -22.40 -10.46 2.05
C LYS A 179 -21.84 -9.39 1.12
N VAL A 180 -21.80 -9.73 -0.17
CA VAL A 180 -21.44 -8.79 -1.24
C VAL A 180 -22.49 -7.69 -1.37
N PRO A 181 -22.14 -6.49 -1.86
CA PRO A 181 -23.06 -5.36 -1.93
C PRO A 181 -24.19 -5.55 -2.94
N ASN A 182 -25.20 -4.68 -2.86
CA ASN A 182 -26.26 -4.58 -3.86
C ASN A 182 -25.76 -3.93 -5.14
N TYR A 183 -24.93 -2.89 -5.02
CA TYR A 183 -24.32 -2.19 -6.14
C TYR A 183 -22.83 -1.98 -5.86
N ILE A 184 -22.02 -2.03 -6.91
CA ILE A 184 -20.58 -1.79 -6.83
C ILE A 184 -20.10 -0.99 -8.04
N THR A 185 -19.10 -0.14 -7.81
CA THR A 185 -18.26 0.47 -8.83
C THR A 185 -16.81 0.48 -8.35
N ASN A 186 -15.88 0.96 -9.17
CA ASN A 186 -14.47 1.03 -8.81
C ASN A 186 -13.84 2.30 -9.40
N THR A 187 -12.89 2.91 -8.70
CA THR A 187 -12.18 4.13 -9.14
C THR A 187 -11.07 3.87 -10.16
N LEU A 188 -10.93 2.62 -10.64
CA LEU A 188 -10.00 2.19 -11.68
C LEU A 188 -8.55 2.66 -11.38
N ASP A 189 -7.75 2.92 -12.42
CA ASP A 189 -6.29 3.09 -12.31
C ASP A 189 -5.81 4.52 -12.03
N SER A 190 -6.61 5.56 -12.27
CA SER A 190 -6.18 6.93 -11.98
C SER A 190 -7.27 7.90 -11.51
N THR A 191 -8.52 7.47 -11.36
CA THR A 191 -9.56 8.38 -10.86
C THR A 191 -9.65 8.32 -9.34
N ILE A 192 -9.88 9.48 -8.73
CA ILE A 192 -10.31 9.57 -7.32
C ILE A 192 -11.83 9.69 -7.21
N THR A 193 -12.51 9.84 -8.34
CA THR A 193 -13.96 9.93 -8.48
C THR A 193 -14.56 8.56 -8.74
N PHE A 194 -15.81 8.40 -8.34
CA PHE A 194 -16.62 7.24 -8.67
C PHE A 194 -18.02 7.67 -9.10
N GLU A 195 -18.64 6.85 -9.94
CA GLU A 195 -20.06 6.90 -10.26
C GLU A 195 -20.65 5.50 -10.13
N LEU A 196 -21.71 5.40 -9.34
CA LEU A 196 -22.62 4.26 -9.34
C LEU A 196 -23.83 4.63 -10.21
N SER A 197 -24.08 3.85 -11.26
CA SER A 197 -25.21 4.06 -12.17
C SER A 197 -26.23 2.94 -12.10
N ASN A 198 -27.40 3.16 -12.70
CA ASN A 198 -28.50 2.20 -12.78
C ASN A 198 -28.99 1.72 -11.40
N LEU A 199 -29.13 2.68 -10.50
CA LEU A 199 -29.57 2.47 -9.13
C LEU A 199 -31.08 2.54 -9.01
N LYS A 200 -31.61 1.70 -8.13
CA LYS A 200 -33.01 1.73 -7.71
C LYS A 200 -33.19 2.80 -6.62
N ALA A 201 -34.36 3.43 -6.58
CA ALA A 201 -34.72 4.31 -5.48
C ALA A 201 -34.78 3.53 -4.15
N GLY A 202 -34.21 4.08 -3.08
CA GLY A 202 -34.10 3.37 -1.81
C GLY A 202 -33.19 4.05 -0.80
N LYS A 203 -33.00 3.36 0.33
CA LYS A 203 -32.10 3.75 1.40
C LYS A 203 -30.88 2.84 1.41
N TYR A 204 -29.70 3.41 1.51
CA TYR A 204 -28.45 2.69 1.37
C TYR A 204 -27.40 3.12 2.40
N ARG A 205 -26.48 2.21 2.68
CA ARG A 205 -25.17 2.52 3.24
C ARG A 205 -24.13 2.58 2.14
N LEU A 206 -23.33 3.65 2.14
CA LEU A 206 -22.22 3.83 1.21
C LEU A 206 -20.90 3.56 1.92
N LEU A 207 -20.12 2.68 1.31
CA LEU A 207 -18.80 2.29 1.76
C LEU A 207 -17.83 2.25 0.59
N ALA A 208 -16.53 2.33 0.91
CA ALA A 208 -15.45 2.09 -0.02
C ALA A 208 -14.47 1.09 0.59
N LEU A 209 -13.98 0.14 -0.21
CA LEU A 209 -12.98 -0.84 0.18
C LEU A 209 -11.79 -0.76 -0.77
N LYS A 210 -10.58 -0.66 -0.19
CA LYS A 210 -9.40 -1.16 -0.89
C LYS A 210 -9.28 -2.64 -0.55
N ASP A 211 -9.94 -3.46 -1.36
CA ASP A 211 -10.03 -4.90 -1.23
C ASP A 211 -8.83 -5.56 -1.93
N ASP A 212 -7.98 -6.22 -1.17
CA ASP A 212 -6.80 -6.91 -1.70
C ASP A 212 -7.14 -8.34 -2.21
N ALA A 213 -8.18 -8.97 -1.68
CA ALA A 213 -8.62 -10.30 -2.06
C ALA A 213 -9.54 -10.31 -3.30
N SER A 214 -10.06 -9.15 -3.70
CA SER A 214 -11.01 -8.95 -4.80
C SER A 214 -12.26 -9.82 -4.66
N ASN A 215 -12.76 -9.99 -3.43
CA ASN A 215 -13.92 -10.82 -3.11
C ASN A 215 -15.18 -9.99 -2.77
N ASN A 216 -15.06 -8.66 -2.75
CA ASN A 216 -16.09 -7.69 -2.39
C ASN A 216 -16.61 -7.83 -0.95
N LEU A 217 -15.79 -8.34 -0.05
CA LEU A 217 -16.03 -8.42 1.39
C LEU A 217 -14.94 -7.63 2.10
N TYR A 218 -15.24 -7.16 3.30
CA TYR A 218 -14.25 -6.45 4.10
C TYR A 218 -13.46 -7.42 4.98
N GLU A 219 -12.14 -7.49 4.76
CA GLU A 219 -11.19 -8.17 5.63
C GLU A 219 -10.31 -7.15 6.38
N PRO A 220 -10.65 -6.76 7.63
CA PRO A 220 -9.98 -5.67 8.35
C PRO A 220 -8.47 -5.78 8.47
N ARG A 221 -7.95 -7.02 8.46
CA ARG A 221 -6.51 -7.29 8.54
C ARG A 221 -5.78 -6.83 7.29
N ASP A 222 -6.36 -7.01 6.11
CA ASP A 222 -5.67 -6.84 4.84
C ASP A 222 -6.19 -5.59 4.09
N ASP A 223 -7.49 -5.29 4.21
CA ASP A 223 -8.13 -4.19 3.50
C ASP A 223 -8.14 -2.86 4.23
N LYS A 224 -8.37 -1.77 3.49
CA LYS A 224 -8.85 -0.49 4.04
C LYS A 224 -10.35 -0.34 3.82
N ILE A 225 -11.01 0.34 4.74
CA ILE A 225 -12.43 0.67 4.66
C ILE A 225 -12.64 2.18 4.79
N GLY A 226 -13.64 2.69 4.09
CA GLY A 226 -14.21 4.01 4.30
C GLY A 226 -15.72 3.91 4.27
N PHE A 227 -16.42 4.80 4.98
CA PHE A 227 -17.87 4.78 5.04
C PHE A 227 -18.44 6.18 5.28
N ILE A 228 -19.66 6.40 4.81
CA ILE A 228 -20.48 7.53 5.22
C ILE A 228 -21.31 7.10 6.43
N SER A 229 -21.18 7.82 7.54
CA SER A 229 -21.89 7.48 8.80
C SER A 229 -23.41 7.59 8.67
N GLU A 230 -23.89 8.49 7.81
CA GLU A 230 -25.30 8.74 7.59
C GLU A 230 -25.92 7.76 6.59
N GLU A 231 -27.24 7.65 6.62
CA GLU A 231 -27.99 6.91 5.61
C GLU A 231 -28.10 7.75 4.34
N ILE A 232 -27.87 7.14 3.18
CA ILE A 232 -28.08 7.78 1.89
C ILE A 232 -29.44 7.39 1.35
N THR A 233 -30.24 8.38 0.96
CA THR A 233 -31.51 8.15 0.24
C THR A 233 -31.31 8.49 -1.23
N ILE A 234 -31.68 7.58 -2.12
CA ILE A 234 -31.62 7.75 -3.58
C ILE A 234 -33.06 7.90 -4.11
N PRO A 235 -33.35 8.90 -4.98
CA PRO A 235 -32.40 9.82 -5.64
C PRO A 235 -31.83 10.90 -4.71
N THR A 236 -30.64 11.40 -5.05
CA THR A 236 -29.95 12.49 -4.38
C THR A 236 -29.10 13.26 -5.39
N ASP A 237 -28.97 14.57 -5.19
CA ASP A 237 -28.07 15.43 -5.97
C ASP A 237 -26.74 15.68 -5.22
N SER A 238 -26.58 15.09 -4.03
CA SER A 238 -25.37 15.23 -3.21
C SER A 238 -24.23 14.37 -3.75
N LEU A 239 -23.03 14.95 -3.74
CA LEU A 239 -21.78 14.20 -3.90
C LEU A 239 -21.23 13.76 -2.54
N TYR A 240 -20.58 12.61 -2.49
CA TYR A 240 -20.07 12.02 -1.24
C TYR A 240 -18.56 11.86 -1.26
N LEU A 241 -17.89 12.21 -0.16
CA LEU A 241 -16.45 12.00 0.02
C LEU A 241 -16.24 10.87 1.01
N VAL A 242 -15.73 9.73 0.55
CA VAL A 242 -15.49 8.55 1.37
C VAL A 242 -14.01 8.50 1.75
N THR A 243 -13.72 8.54 3.06
CA THR A 243 -12.34 8.53 3.57
C THR A 243 -11.94 7.11 3.95
N LEU A 244 -10.97 6.54 3.23
CA LEU A 244 -10.39 5.23 3.49
C LEU A 244 -9.41 5.28 4.65
N PHE A 245 -9.50 4.31 5.56
CA PHE A 245 -8.56 4.16 6.65
C PHE A 245 -8.31 2.68 6.96
N LYS A 246 -7.22 2.42 7.67
CA LYS A 246 -6.87 1.09 8.17
C LYS A 246 -7.22 0.99 9.64
N GLU A 247 -8.06 0.03 10.03
CA GLU A 247 -8.48 -0.12 11.42
C GLU A 247 -7.35 -0.59 12.34
N LYS A 248 -7.34 -0.09 13.59
CA LYS A 248 -6.60 -0.69 14.70
C LYS A 248 -7.39 -1.91 15.21
N LEU A 249 -6.81 -3.10 15.05
CA LEU A 249 -7.52 -4.36 15.27
C LEU A 249 -7.34 -4.90 16.70
N PRO A 250 -8.33 -5.67 17.23
CA PRO A 250 -8.19 -6.30 18.53
C PRO A 250 -7.05 -7.31 18.53
N PHE A 251 -6.48 -7.53 19.72
CA PHE A 251 -5.33 -8.41 19.84
C PHE A 251 -5.67 -9.86 19.52
N ARG A 252 -4.85 -10.52 18.71
CA ARG A 252 -4.94 -11.95 18.42
C ARG A 252 -3.58 -12.54 18.13
N ALA A 253 -3.18 -13.59 18.87
CA ALA A 253 -1.99 -14.37 18.53
C ALA A 253 -2.25 -15.29 17.33
N THR A 254 -1.23 -15.47 16.49
CA THR A 254 -1.25 -16.43 15.37
C THR A 254 -0.57 -17.73 15.77
N THR A 255 -0.69 -18.75 14.93
CA THR A 255 0.04 -20.01 15.11
C THR A 255 1.55 -19.76 15.08
N PRO A 256 2.31 -20.22 16.10
CA PRO A 256 3.76 -20.07 16.11
C PRO A 256 4.42 -20.98 15.08
N SER A 257 5.61 -20.61 14.62
CA SER A 257 6.40 -21.44 13.71
C SER A 257 7.89 -21.46 14.07
N LEU A 258 8.54 -22.60 13.83
CA LEU A 258 9.98 -22.75 14.05
C LEU A 258 10.70 -22.21 12.81
N ILE A 259 11.42 -21.10 12.99
CA ILE A 259 12.12 -20.40 11.91
C ILE A 259 13.63 -20.66 11.92
N SER A 260 14.20 -21.08 13.05
CA SER A 260 15.57 -21.60 13.14
C SER A 260 15.68 -22.63 14.26
N GLY A 261 16.82 -23.33 14.34
CA GLY A 261 17.07 -24.38 15.33
C GLY A 261 17.10 -23.89 16.80
N ASN A 262 17.02 -22.58 17.01
CA ASN A 262 17.02 -21.92 18.32
C ASN A 262 15.99 -20.77 18.43
N ARG A 263 15.08 -20.62 17.46
CA ARG A 263 14.08 -19.53 17.44
C ARG A 263 12.72 -19.97 16.90
N ILE A 264 11.69 -19.66 17.66
CA ILE A 264 10.28 -19.72 17.26
C ILE A 264 9.79 -18.29 17.03
N ILE A 265 9.00 -18.06 15.98
CA ILE A 265 8.29 -16.80 15.77
C ILE A 265 6.84 -16.95 16.23
N PHE A 266 6.36 -15.97 16.99
CA PHE A 266 4.98 -15.82 17.41
C PHE A 266 4.42 -14.55 16.78
N GLY A 267 3.66 -14.70 15.71
CA GLY A 267 2.93 -13.59 15.11
C GLY A 267 1.75 -13.16 15.98
N TYR A 268 1.40 -11.89 15.89
CA TYR A 268 0.18 -11.35 16.47
C TYR A 268 -0.41 -10.27 15.58
N GLN A 269 -1.63 -9.89 15.90
CA GLN A 269 -2.35 -8.75 15.36
C GLN A 269 -2.74 -7.86 16.55
N GLY A 270 -2.79 -6.55 16.36
CA GLY A 270 -3.15 -5.59 17.41
C GLY A 270 -2.01 -5.26 18.38
N PRO A 271 -2.30 -4.70 19.57
CA PRO A 271 -1.28 -4.15 20.46
C PRO A 271 -0.39 -5.24 21.10
N LYS A 272 0.93 -5.11 20.88
CA LYS A 272 1.94 -6.09 21.33
C LYS A 272 1.94 -6.35 22.83
N GLU A 273 1.56 -5.36 23.63
CA GLU A 273 1.56 -5.41 25.10
C GLU A 273 0.59 -6.46 25.64
N LYS A 274 -0.40 -6.88 24.83
CA LYS A 274 -1.33 -7.95 25.18
C LYS A 274 -0.76 -9.35 24.96
N MET A 275 0.39 -9.49 24.32
CA MET A 275 1.01 -10.79 24.09
C MET A 275 1.64 -11.34 25.38
N ASN A 276 1.21 -12.54 25.78
CA ASN A 276 1.77 -13.26 26.91
C ASN A 276 1.98 -14.73 26.55
N ILE A 277 3.23 -15.14 26.31
CA ILE A 277 3.58 -16.50 25.92
C ILE A 277 3.80 -17.34 27.18
N LYS A 278 2.87 -18.23 27.50
CA LYS A 278 2.99 -19.12 28.66
C LYS A 278 3.31 -20.55 28.21
N LEU A 279 4.46 -21.05 28.63
CA LEU A 279 4.88 -22.42 28.39
C LEU A 279 4.04 -23.41 29.23
N LEU A 280 3.44 -24.40 28.58
CA LEU A 280 2.65 -25.47 29.24
C LEU A 280 3.40 -26.79 29.33
N THR A 281 4.24 -27.11 28.35
CA THR A 281 5.01 -28.36 28.37
C THR A 281 6.04 -28.32 29.48
N LYS A 282 6.10 -29.38 30.29
CA LYS A 282 7.18 -29.57 31.25
C LYS A 282 8.49 -29.82 30.51
N VAL A 283 9.44 -28.90 30.67
CA VAL A 283 10.76 -28.95 30.04
C VAL A 283 11.83 -29.42 31.03
N ALA A 284 12.98 -29.84 30.52
CA ALA A 284 14.15 -30.19 31.33
C ALA A 284 14.83 -28.93 31.90
N ASP A 285 15.65 -29.08 32.93
CA ASP A 285 16.39 -27.96 33.56
C ASP A 285 17.39 -27.28 32.61
N THR A 286 17.73 -27.94 31.50
CA THR A 286 18.59 -27.38 30.44
C THR A 286 17.83 -26.46 29.48
N PHE A 287 16.50 -26.39 29.59
CA PHE A 287 15.68 -25.50 28.79
C PHE A 287 15.68 -24.12 29.40
N ASP A 288 16.11 -23.15 28.60
CA ASP A 288 16.10 -21.75 28.94
C ASP A 288 15.60 -20.98 27.72
N TYR A 289 14.96 -19.83 27.94
CA TYR A 289 14.39 -19.04 26.86
C TYR A 289 14.46 -17.54 27.09
N ARG A 290 14.39 -16.80 25.98
CA ARG A 290 14.25 -15.34 25.98
C ARG A 290 13.30 -14.90 24.89
N ILE A 291 12.63 -13.78 25.11
CA ILE A 291 11.72 -13.18 24.15
C ILE A 291 12.28 -11.83 23.71
N THR A 292 12.28 -11.58 22.41
CA THR A 292 12.62 -10.28 21.80
C THR A 292 11.55 -9.91 20.78
N SER A 293 11.44 -8.63 20.44
CA SER A 293 10.54 -8.18 19.38
C SER A 293 11.16 -8.41 18.00
N ASP A 294 10.34 -8.68 16.99
CA ASP A 294 10.74 -8.53 15.58
C ASP A 294 10.68 -7.03 15.23
N PRO A 295 11.77 -6.40 14.75
CA PRO A 295 11.78 -4.97 14.45
C PRO A 295 11.00 -4.61 13.18
N VAL A 296 10.61 -5.59 12.36
CA VAL A 296 9.97 -5.36 11.06
C VAL A 296 8.50 -5.80 11.05
N ARG A 297 8.14 -6.79 11.87
CA ARG A 297 6.82 -7.43 11.83
C ARG A 297 6.16 -7.39 13.21
N ASP A 298 4.84 -7.49 13.22
CA ASP A 298 4.03 -7.73 14.42
C ASP A 298 4.25 -9.15 14.93
N SER A 299 5.44 -9.43 15.45
CA SER A 299 5.87 -10.75 15.86
C SER A 299 6.86 -10.66 17.03
N LEU A 300 6.85 -11.69 17.87
CA LEU A 300 7.86 -11.89 18.90
C LEU A 300 8.72 -13.10 18.55
N PHE A 301 10.01 -12.99 18.77
CA PHE A 301 10.94 -14.11 18.71
C PHE A 301 11.06 -14.74 20.08
N TYR A 302 10.83 -16.05 20.14
CA TYR A 302 11.07 -16.88 21.32
C TYR A 302 12.31 -17.71 21.07
N TRP A 303 13.40 -17.28 21.68
CA TRP A 303 14.71 -17.90 21.62
C TRP A 303 14.81 -18.98 22.68
N PHE A 304 15.39 -20.13 22.37
CA PHE A 304 15.44 -21.24 23.31
C PHE A 304 16.75 -22.04 23.25
N LYS A 305 17.10 -22.65 24.37
CA LYS A 305 18.11 -23.70 24.51
C LYS A 305 17.45 -25.00 24.95
N GLY A 306 18.11 -26.13 24.69
CA GLY A 306 17.68 -27.42 25.24
C GLY A 306 16.27 -27.86 24.82
N ALA A 307 15.88 -27.63 23.56
CA ALA A 307 14.55 -27.99 23.08
C ALA A 307 14.19 -29.47 23.36
N PRO A 308 12.92 -29.75 23.71
CA PRO A 308 12.44 -31.12 23.79
C PRO A 308 12.43 -31.76 22.39
N LYS A 309 12.52 -33.09 22.34
CA LYS A 309 12.66 -33.82 21.07
C LYS A 309 11.44 -33.73 20.15
N ASP A 310 10.24 -33.72 20.73
CA ASP A 310 9.01 -33.89 19.95
C ASP A 310 8.30 -32.55 19.74
N SER A 311 7.64 -32.05 20.79
CA SER A 311 6.79 -30.87 20.71
C SER A 311 6.82 -30.06 21.98
N ILE A 312 6.44 -28.78 21.85
CA ILE A 312 6.25 -27.85 22.94
C ILE A 312 4.89 -27.17 22.79
N GLN A 313 4.21 -26.94 23.91
CA GLN A 313 2.89 -26.33 23.97
C GLN A 313 2.94 -24.99 24.69
N PHE A 314 2.24 -24.02 24.11
CA PHE A 314 2.11 -22.67 24.65
C PHE A 314 0.63 -22.30 24.80
N GLU A 315 0.30 -21.61 25.88
CA GLU A 315 -0.95 -20.86 26.05
C GLU A 315 -0.71 -19.42 25.60
N LEU A 316 -1.55 -18.92 24.68
CA LEU A 316 -1.46 -17.59 24.08
C LEU A 316 -2.81 -16.85 24.22
N PRO A 317 -2.81 -15.53 24.39
CA PRO A 317 -4.04 -14.74 24.37
C PRO A 317 -4.62 -14.64 22.94
N SER A 318 -5.95 -14.60 22.85
CA SER A 318 -6.69 -14.41 21.59
C SER A 318 -8.01 -13.70 21.87
N ALA A 319 -8.09 -12.41 21.54
CA ALA A 319 -9.20 -11.54 21.90
C ALA A 319 -9.53 -11.65 23.41
N ASP A 320 -10.69 -12.20 23.75
CA ASP A 320 -11.18 -12.35 25.12
C ASP A 320 -10.94 -13.76 25.72
N THR A 321 -10.17 -14.61 25.04
CA THR A 321 -9.88 -15.99 25.46
C THR A 321 -8.39 -16.32 25.38
N THR A 322 -8.03 -17.56 25.75
CA THR A 322 -6.70 -18.13 25.50
C THR A 322 -6.80 -19.32 24.55
N ILE A 323 -5.76 -19.51 23.74
CA ILE A 323 -5.61 -20.64 22.83
C ILE A 323 -4.36 -21.43 23.21
N VAL A 324 -4.41 -22.75 23.04
CA VAL A 324 -3.26 -23.63 23.20
C VAL A 324 -2.69 -23.96 21.82
N GLN A 325 -1.41 -23.67 21.61
CA GLN A 325 -0.68 -23.96 20.38
C GLN A 325 0.38 -25.02 20.62
N THR A 326 0.45 -26.01 19.75
CA THR A 326 1.48 -27.06 19.77
C THR A 326 2.44 -26.84 18.61
N LEU A 327 3.74 -26.74 18.91
CA LEU A 327 4.80 -26.65 17.93
C LEU A 327 5.63 -27.93 17.94
N PHE A 328 5.84 -28.51 16.76
CA PHE A 328 6.72 -29.67 16.57
C PHE A 328 8.11 -29.21 16.13
N PHE A 329 9.15 -29.77 16.72
CA PHE A 329 10.52 -29.44 16.36
C PHE A 329 10.95 -30.18 15.09
N LYS A 330 11.77 -29.50 14.29
CA LYS A 330 12.45 -30.05 13.11
C LYS A 330 13.90 -29.57 13.11
N GLU A 331 14.78 -30.32 12.45
CA GLU A 331 16.18 -29.92 12.34
C GLU A 331 16.33 -28.70 11.42
N LEU A 332 16.96 -27.65 11.93
CA LEU A 332 17.25 -26.40 11.23
C LEU A 332 18.62 -25.87 11.67
N GLY A 333 19.25 -25.05 10.83
CA GLY A 333 20.43 -24.26 11.21
C GLY A 333 20.12 -23.31 12.37
N LYS A 334 21.12 -23.00 13.19
CA LYS A 334 21.00 -22.09 14.33
C LYS A 334 21.47 -20.69 13.93
N ASP A 335 20.78 -19.67 14.43
CA ASP A 335 21.22 -18.29 14.30
C ASP A 335 22.48 -18.05 15.16
N THR A 336 23.41 -17.25 14.63
CA THR A 336 24.65 -16.81 15.31
C THR A 336 24.62 -15.30 15.52
N LEU A 337 25.36 -14.79 16.51
CA LEU A 337 25.44 -13.37 16.81
C LEU A 337 25.95 -12.55 15.61
N VAL A 338 25.17 -11.55 15.22
CA VAL A 338 25.47 -10.51 14.23
C VAL A 338 25.06 -9.18 14.82
N LEU A 339 25.99 -8.22 14.80
CA LEU A 339 25.79 -6.86 15.30
C LEU A 339 25.75 -5.88 14.12
N GLN A 340 24.76 -5.00 14.10
CA GLN A 340 24.59 -4.01 13.04
C GLN A 340 24.24 -2.63 13.61
N PRO A 341 24.81 -1.54 13.08
CA PRO A 341 24.46 -0.21 13.53
C PRO A 341 23.12 0.22 12.90
N ASN A 342 22.31 0.97 13.64
CA ASN A 342 21.03 1.49 13.14
C ASN A 342 21.18 2.60 12.09
N GLN A 343 22.35 3.23 12.06
CA GLN A 343 22.71 4.30 11.14
C GLN A 343 23.98 3.92 10.37
N GLY A 344 24.10 4.42 9.15
CA GLY A 344 25.30 4.26 8.35
C GLY A 344 26.47 5.09 8.89
N ARG A 345 27.47 5.32 8.03
CA ARG A 345 28.66 6.12 8.39
C ARG A 345 28.33 7.57 8.74
N THR A 346 27.24 8.11 8.20
CA THR A 346 26.77 9.47 8.49
C THR A 346 25.66 9.42 9.52
N LEU A 347 25.91 9.97 10.70
CA LEU A 347 24.96 10.07 11.79
C LEU A 347 24.06 11.28 11.62
N SER A 348 22.77 11.10 11.89
CA SER A 348 21.87 12.19 12.21
C SER A 348 22.12 12.64 13.65
N LEU A 349 22.15 13.96 13.87
CA LEU A 349 22.30 14.51 15.22
C LEU A 349 21.05 14.26 16.08
N LYS A 350 19.87 14.31 15.47
CA LYS A 350 18.57 14.12 16.13
C LYS A 350 18.25 12.65 16.45
N LYS A 351 18.84 11.69 15.72
CA LYS A 351 18.53 10.26 15.91
C LYS A 351 19.48 9.60 16.93
N PRO A 352 18.97 8.74 17.83
CA PRO A 352 19.80 7.94 18.71
C PRO A 352 20.68 6.97 17.90
N PHE A 353 21.86 6.64 18.42
CA PHE A 353 22.74 5.64 17.83
C PHE A 353 22.70 4.38 18.68
N PHE A 354 22.45 3.24 18.04
CA PHE A 354 22.44 1.94 18.70
C PHE A 354 22.96 0.85 17.76
N ILE A 355 23.40 -0.25 18.37
CA ILE A 355 23.87 -1.45 17.67
C ILE A 355 22.86 -2.55 17.95
N SER A 356 22.10 -2.96 16.94
CA SER A 356 21.14 -4.06 17.04
C SER A 356 21.86 -5.41 16.97
N ALA A 357 21.27 -6.41 17.63
CA ALA A 357 21.72 -7.79 17.55
C ALA A 357 20.61 -8.67 16.97
N ASN A 358 20.98 -9.63 16.13
CA ASN A 358 20.02 -10.62 15.63
C ASN A 358 19.72 -11.73 16.65
N THR A 359 20.57 -11.97 17.66
CA THR A 359 20.34 -12.90 18.79
C THR A 359 20.26 -12.13 20.11
N PRO A 360 19.63 -12.67 21.17
CA PRO A 360 19.36 -11.88 22.38
C PRO A 360 20.62 -11.55 23.17
N LEU A 361 20.84 -10.28 23.51
CA LEU A 361 22.04 -9.84 24.25
C LEU A 361 21.94 -10.11 25.76
N VAL A 362 22.97 -10.70 26.37
CA VAL A 362 23.01 -11.02 27.81
C VAL A 362 23.88 -10.07 28.59
N SER A 363 25.10 -9.84 28.14
CA SER A 363 26.11 -9.07 28.86
C SER A 363 26.86 -8.13 27.95
N LEU A 364 27.29 -7.02 28.54
CA LEU A 364 28.08 -5.97 27.91
C LEU A 364 29.23 -5.61 28.85
N ASP A 365 30.46 -5.78 28.38
CA ASP A 365 31.67 -5.33 29.07
C ASP A 365 32.14 -4.00 28.46
N THR A 366 31.74 -2.90 29.10
CA THR A 366 32.07 -1.55 28.62
C THR A 366 33.57 -1.22 28.70
N THR A 367 34.37 -2.00 29.45
CA THR A 367 35.83 -1.81 29.52
C THR A 367 36.54 -2.20 28.22
N LYS A 368 35.86 -2.97 27.36
CA LYS A 368 36.34 -3.41 26.05
C LYS A 368 35.81 -2.54 24.90
N ILE A 369 35.20 -1.41 25.22
CA ILE A 369 34.74 -0.42 24.26
C ILE A 369 35.74 0.73 24.25
N THR A 370 36.21 1.09 23.05
CA THR A 370 36.96 2.33 22.85
C THR A 370 36.19 3.25 21.93
N PHE A 371 36.13 4.53 22.31
CA PHE A 371 35.43 5.54 21.55
C PHE A 371 36.25 6.82 21.49
N PHE A 372 36.72 7.14 20.30
CA PHE A 372 37.57 8.30 20.05
C PHE A 372 37.00 9.14 18.91
N ASP A 373 37.36 10.41 18.86
CA ASP A 373 37.27 11.17 17.62
C ASP A 373 38.45 10.84 16.68
N ARG A 374 38.45 11.47 15.50
CA ARG A 374 39.54 11.34 14.52
C ARG A 374 40.91 11.85 15.01
N ASP A 375 40.91 12.71 16.02
CA ASP A 375 42.13 13.29 16.60
C ASP A 375 42.61 12.48 17.82
N SER A 376 42.04 11.27 18.02
CA SER A 376 42.35 10.36 19.14
C SER A 376 41.98 10.92 20.52
N VAL A 377 41.07 11.88 20.59
CA VAL A 377 40.49 12.37 21.84
C VAL A 377 39.37 11.43 22.26
N ALA A 378 39.41 10.97 23.51
CA ALA A 378 38.39 10.07 24.05
C ALA A 378 37.04 10.80 24.14
N ILE A 379 35.99 10.17 23.63
CA ILE A 379 34.62 10.69 23.69
C ILE A 379 33.93 10.11 24.91
N PRO A 380 33.37 10.92 25.82
CA PRO A 380 32.51 10.43 26.89
C PRO A 380 31.26 9.77 26.30
N TYR A 381 30.92 8.58 26.78
CA TYR A 381 29.71 7.87 26.35
C TYR A 381 29.10 7.06 27.48
N GLN A 382 27.83 6.70 27.32
CA GLN A 382 27.15 5.68 28.11
C GLN A 382 26.72 4.56 27.18
N ALA A 383 27.01 3.32 27.58
CA ALA A 383 26.63 2.13 26.83
C ALA A 383 25.81 1.21 27.72
N LYS A 384 24.63 0.79 27.25
CA LYS A 384 23.76 -0.14 27.97
C LYS A 384 23.03 -1.07 27.00
N ILE A 385 22.70 -2.27 27.48
CA ILE A 385 21.79 -3.16 26.77
C ILE A 385 20.36 -2.68 27.00
N ASP A 386 19.63 -2.46 25.92
CA ASP A 386 18.18 -2.44 25.91
C ASP A 386 17.69 -3.85 25.54
N SER A 387 17.24 -4.59 26.57
CA SER A 387 16.76 -5.96 26.40
C SER A 387 15.41 -6.05 25.70
N ILE A 388 14.62 -4.97 25.70
CA ILE A 388 13.30 -4.91 25.08
C ILE A 388 13.46 -4.84 23.56
N ASN A 389 14.33 -3.96 23.09
CA ASN A 389 14.62 -3.76 21.67
C ASN A 389 15.77 -4.64 21.16
N ASN A 390 16.42 -5.39 22.05
CA ASN A 390 17.58 -6.25 21.76
C ASN A 390 18.72 -5.51 21.05
N GLN A 391 19.16 -4.42 21.67
CA GLN A 391 20.19 -3.53 21.13
C GLN A 391 21.11 -3.01 22.23
N ILE A 392 22.23 -2.43 21.81
CA ILE A 392 23.15 -1.69 22.66
C ILE A 392 22.95 -0.21 22.35
N ASP A 393 22.38 0.52 23.30
CA ASP A 393 22.28 1.97 23.21
C ASP A 393 23.64 2.58 23.53
N ILE A 394 24.15 3.42 22.62
CA ILE A 394 25.40 4.16 22.82
C ILE A 394 25.04 5.65 22.81
N ASP A 395 24.93 6.23 24.00
CA ASP A 395 24.62 7.64 24.20
C ASP A 395 25.90 8.47 24.32
N PHE A 396 25.98 9.52 23.51
CA PHE A 396 27.10 10.45 23.45
C PHE A 396 26.68 11.74 22.77
N GLU A 397 27.38 12.82 23.09
CA GLU A 397 27.17 14.12 22.49
C GLU A 397 27.67 14.13 21.04
N LYS A 398 26.76 14.45 20.10
CA LYS A 398 27.06 14.56 18.68
C LYS A 398 27.32 16.03 18.36
N GLU A 399 28.50 16.32 17.85
CA GLU A 399 28.91 17.65 17.38
C GLU A 399 28.86 17.68 15.86
N PHE A 400 28.69 18.86 15.26
CA PHE A 400 28.75 19.03 13.80
C PHE A 400 30.18 18.82 13.27
N GLU A 401 30.29 18.36 12.03
CA GLU A 401 31.58 18.13 11.34
C GLU A 401 32.56 17.23 12.12
N LYS A 402 32.05 16.34 12.97
CA LYS A 402 32.88 15.50 13.84
C LYS A 402 32.90 14.07 13.33
N GLY A 403 34.09 13.47 13.29
CA GLY A 403 34.28 12.06 12.96
C GLY A 403 34.56 11.26 14.22
N TYR A 404 33.96 10.08 14.31
CA TYR A 404 34.04 9.21 15.48
C TYR A 404 34.45 7.79 15.10
N GLN A 405 35.16 7.13 16.00
CA GLN A 405 35.65 5.77 15.86
C GLN A 405 35.30 4.96 17.10
N LEU A 406 34.26 4.13 16.98
CA LEU A 406 33.82 3.22 18.03
C LEU A 406 34.33 1.82 17.71
N THR A 407 35.07 1.22 18.63
CA THR A 407 35.57 -0.16 18.49
C THR A 407 35.05 -1.02 19.63
N LEU A 408 34.43 -2.13 19.29
CA LEU A 408 34.10 -3.22 20.21
C LEU A 408 35.18 -4.29 20.05
N PHE A 409 35.96 -4.56 21.10
CA PHE A 409 36.96 -5.64 21.07
C PHE A 409 36.32 -7.02 21.28
N PRO A 410 37.07 -8.13 21.10
CA PRO A 410 36.53 -9.47 21.28
C PRO A 410 35.96 -9.69 22.69
N GLY A 411 34.76 -10.28 22.76
CA GLY A 411 34.05 -10.54 24.02
C GLY A 411 33.59 -9.28 24.74
N THR A 412 33.32 -8.20 24.00
CA THR A 412 32.62 -7.01 24.53
C THR A 412 31.16 -7.33 24.82
N VAL A 413 30.55 -8.19 23.99
CA VAL A 413 29.15 -8.56 24.03
C VAL A 413 29.07 -10.08 24.03
N THR A 414 28.20 -10.63 24.87
CA THR A 414 27.85 -12.05 24.84
C THR A 414 26.35 -12.19 24.63
N ASP A 415 25.98 -13.04 23.69
CA ASP A 415 24.58 -13.32 23.40
C ASP A 415 24.00 -14.42 24.31
N PHE A 416 22.72 -14.69 24.15
CA PHE A 416 22.00 -15.70 24.90
C PHE A 416 22.59 -17.08 24.71
N PHE A 417 23.17 -17.40 23.56
CA PHE A 417 23.75 -18.70 23.26
C PHE A 417 25.19 -18.86 23.79
N GLY A 418 25.79 -17.79 24.30
CA GLY A 418 27.17 -17.78 24.81
C GLY A 418 28.19 -17.42 23.73
N GLU A 419 27.73 -16.96 22.56
CA GLU A 419 28.60 -16.47 21.50
C GLU A 419 29.08 -15.05 21.83
N GLU A 420 30.36 -14.80 21.56
CA GLU A 420 30.99 -13.51 21.76
C GLU A 420 31.26 -12.82 20.42
N ASN A 421 31.20 -11.49 20.39
CA ASN A 421 31.62 -10.74 19.22
C ASN A 421 33.15 -10.83 19.02
N ASP A 422 33.60 -10.79 17.76
CA ASP A 422 34.99 -10.44 17.41
C ASP A 422 35.13 -8.90 17.34
N THR A 423 36.30 -8.40 16.95
CA THR A 423 36.58 -6.98 16.80
C THR A 423 35.67 -6.35 15.74
N ILE A 424 34.90 -5.34 16.13
CA ILE A 424 34.04 -4.58 15.22
C ILE A 424 34.41 -3.11 15.31
N LEU A 425 34.63 -2.50 14.14
CA LEU A 425 34.99 -1.10 14.00
C LEU A 425 33.86 -0.33 13.31
N PHE A 426 33.29 0.66 14.01
CA PHE A 426 32.34 1.60 13.43
C PHE A 426 33.03 2.96 13.19
N SER A 427 33.10 3.35 11.91
CA SER A 427 33.57 4.67 11.50
C SER A 427 32.38 5.56 11.21
N LEU A 428 32.10 6.48 12.13
CA LEU A 428 30.92 7.34 12.13
C LEU A 428 31.35 8.80 11.87
N GLY A 429 30.42 9.64 11.45
CA GLY A 429 30.64 11.08 11.36
C GLY A 429 29.35 11.85 11.17
N THR A 430 29.38 13.13 11.49
CA THR A 430 28.24 14.05 11.36
C THR A 430 28.49 15.05 10.24
N LYS A 431 27.41 15.61 9.69
CA LYS A 431 27.51 16.68 8.69
C LYS A 431 27.83 18.02 9.36
N LYS A 432 28.20 19.02 8.56
CA LYS A 432 28.34 20.40 9.04
C LYS A 432 26.97 21.00 9.27
N LEU A 433 26.85 22.00 10.14
CA LEU A 433 25.61 22.75 10.30
C LEU A 433 25.14 23.36 8.95
N ALA A 434 26.09 23.88 8.17
CA ALA A 434 25.83 24.44 6.84
C ALA A 434 25.39 23.40 5.80
N ASP A 435 25.45 22.10 6.09
CA ASP A 435 24.93 21.08 5.19
C ASP A 435 23.41 20.87 5.35
N TYR A 436 22.80 21.46 6.38
CA TYR A 436 21.37 21.38 6.67
C TYR A 436 20.63 22.67 6.27
N GLY A 437 19.32 22.56 6.09
CA GLY A 437 18.43 23.71 5.96
C GLY A 437 17.49 23.89 7.15
N THR A 438 16.90 25.08 7.22
CA THR A 438 15.85 25.44 8.18
C THR A 438 14.57 25.78 7.41
N LEU A 439 13.46 25.23 7.86
CA LEU A 439 12.13 25.55 7.35
C LEU A 439 11.33 26.26 8.45
N LYS A 440 10.93 27.48 8.17
CA LYS A 440 9.94 28.24 8.94
C LYS A 440 8.61 28.21 8.20
N VAL A 441 7.55 27.70 8.84
CA VAL A 441 6.21 27.69 8.26
C VAL A 441 5.25 28.57 9.06
N THR A 442 4.39 29.29 8.35
CA THR A 442 3.21 29.94 8.91
C THR A 442 1.98 29.28 8.30
N LEU A 443 1.09 28.79 9.14
CA LEU A 443 -0.11 28.08 8.73
C LEU A 443 -1.29 29.04 8.65
N GLN A 444 -2.05 28.98 7.57
CA GLN A 444 -3.25 29.78 7.34
C GLN A 444 -4.47 28.86 7.22
N GLU A 445 -5.63 29.36 7.62
CA GLU A 445 -6.92 28.63 7.54
C GLU A 445 -6.97 27.33 8.36
N VAL A 446 -6.25 27.28 9.48
CA VAL A 446 -6.38 26.18 10.45
C VAL A 446 -7.75 26.29 11.15
N GLU A 447 -8.55 25.23 11.09
CA GLU A 447 -9.94 25.23 11.57
C GLU A 447 -10.03 25.18 13.10
N SER A 448 -9.15 24.43 13.76
CA SER A 448 -9.16 24.18 15.20
C SER A 448 -7.81 23.69 15.73
N TYR A 449 -7.67 23.66 17.06
CA TYR A 449 -6.53 23.14 17.81
C TYR A 449 -7.02 22.18 18.91
N PRO A 450 -6.20 21.22 19.39
CA PRO A 450 -4.78 21.03 19.08
C PRO A 450 -4.54 20.40 17.70
N ILE A 451 -3.36 20.64 17.13
CA ILE A 451 -2.91 20.01 15.88
C ILE A 451 -1.51 19.41 16.04
N ILE A 452 -1.20 18.46 15.17
CA ILE A 452 0.16 17.96 14.94
C ILE A 452 0.62 18.46 13.59
N VAL A 453 1.72 19.22 13.54
CA VAL A 453 2.33 19.68 12.29
C VAL A 453 3.47 18.74 11.95
N GLN A 454 3.41 18.10 10.78
CA GLN A 454 4.41 17.12 10.36
C GLN A 454 5.08 17.55 9.06
N VAL A 455 6.41 17.43 9.03
CA VAL A 455 7.23 17.47 7.81
C VAL A 455 7.36 16.04 7.32
N THR A 456 6.96 15.79 6.08
CA THR A 456 7.10 14.47 5.44
C THR A 456 8.03 14.53 4.24
N ASN A 457 8.70 13.42 3.93
CA ASN A 457 9.46 13.28 2.69
C ASN A 457 8.54 12.89 1.51
N GLU A 458 9.11 12.69 0.31
CA GLU A 458 8.36 12.26 -0.89
C GLU A 458 7.68 10.89 -0.76
N LYS A 459 8.11 10.07 0.21
CA LYS A 459 7.49 8.77 0.54
C LYS A 459 6.45 8.89 1.66
N GLU A 460 6.11 10.11 2.06
CA GLU A 460 5.18 10.44 3.15
C GLU A 460 5.64 9.97 4.54
N GLU A 461 6.93 9.62 4.70
CA GLU A 461 7.51 9.28 6.00
C GLU A 461 7.72 10.58 6.80
N VAL A 462 7.33 10.57 8.08
CA VAL A 462 7.51 11.72 8.98
C VAL A 462 8.99 11.91 9.29
N VAL A 463 9.49 13.12 9.01
CA VAL A 463 10.88 13.52 9.18
C VAL A 463 11.05 14.30 10.47
N ASP A 464 10.08 15.17 10.78
CA ASP A 464 10.02 15.98 11.99
C ASP A 464 8.56 16.32 12.29
N GLU A 465 8.23 16.57 13.55
CA GLU A 465 6.87 16.88 13.98
C GLU A 465 6.83 17.81 15.18
N LEU A 466 5.73 18.57 15.28
CA LEU A 466 5.47 19.49 16.38
C LEU A 466 4.02 19.32 16.86
N LEU A 467 3.88 19.13 18.18
CA LEU A 467 2.59 19.21 18.86
C LEU A 467 2.26 20.68 19.12
N VAL A 468 1.10 21.12 18.65
CA VAL A 468 0.68 22.51 18.68
C VAL A 468 -0.67 22.61 19.39
N PRO A 469 -0.68 22.91 20.70
CA PRO A 469 -1.92 23.01 21.46
C PRO A 469 -2.72 24.27 21.17
N GLU A 470 -2.05 25.35 20.76
CA GLU A 470 -2.65 26.66 20.46
C GLU A 470 -1.90 27.32 19.28
N GLU A 471 -2.55 28.27 18.61
CA GLU A 471 -1.99 28.99 17.46
C GLU A 471 -0.68 29.72 17.80
N ALA A 472 0.30 29.65 16.90
CA ALA A 472 1.56 30.37 16.97
C ALA A 472 1.84 31.10 15.64
N PRO A 473 2.57 32.23 15.65
CA PRO A 473 2.83 32.99 14.44
C PRO A 473 3.68 32.24 13.40
N SER A 474 4.49 31.28 13.85
CA SER A 474 5.34 30.47 12.99
C SER A 474 5.87 29.24 13.71
N TYR A 475 6.12 28.18 12.96
CA TYR A 475 6.69 26.90 13.41
C TYR A 475 8.03 26.67 12.72
N TYR A 476 9.00 26.10 13.43
CA TYR A 476 10.39 25.95 12.95
C TYR A 476 10.80 24.48 12.92
N PHE A 477 11.34 24.06 11.78
CA PHE A 477 11.94 22.75 11.56
C PHE A 477 13.39 22.94 11.13
N GLU A 478 14.31 22.72 12.07
CA GLU A 478 15.74 22.92 11.89
C GLU A 478 16.45 21.60 11.55
N GLN A 479 17.67 21.70 11.02
CA GLN A 479 18.53 20.53 10.75
C GLN A 479 17.92 19.54 9.76
N LEU A 480 17.15 20.03 8.78
CA LEU A 480 16.60 19.23 7.71
C LEU A 480 17.69 18.92 6.68
N ASP A 481 17.78 17.66 6.26
CA ASP A 481 18.68 17.27 5.16
C ASP A 481 18.21 17.92 3.84
N PRO A 482 19.11 18.26 2.90
CA PRO A 482 18.71 18.79 1.61
C PRO A 482 17.87 17.77 0.83
N ALA A 483 16.58 18.06 0.66
CA ALA A 483 15.59 17.22 -0.02
C ALA A 483 14.30 18.02 -0.28
N THR A 484 13.37 17.40 -1.01
CA THR A 484 12.00 17.89 -1.13
C THR A 484 11.16 17.38 0.03
N TYR A 485 10.42 18.27 0.67
CA TYR A 485 9.51 17.95 1.76
C TYR A 485 8.10 18.46 1.51
N TYR A 486 7.16 17.92 2.27
CA TYR A 486 5.77 18.36 2.32
C TYR A 486 5.36 18.62 3.76
N ILE A 487 4.32 19.43 3.94
CA ILE A 487 3.71 19.70 5.24
C ILE A 487 2.30 19.13 5.25
N ARG A 488 1.97 18.44 6.34
CA ARG A 488 0.59 18.10 6.67
C ARG A 488 0.27 18.50 8.10
N ILE A 489 -0.99 18.79 8.36
CA ILE A 489 -1.52 18.96 9.71
C ILE A 489 -2.49 17.83 10.03
N ILE A 490 -2.47 17.39 11.29
CA ILE A 490 -3.44 16.45 11.85
C ILE A 490 -4.26 17.23 12.88
N TYR A 491 -5.58 17.17 12.79
CA TYR A 491 -6.45 17.65 13.85
C TYR A 491 -6.56 16.58 14.95
N ASP A 492 -5.83 16.79 16.05
CA ASP A 492 -5.79 15.89 17.20
C ASP A 492 -7.05 16.14 18.06
N THR A 493 -8.15 15.53 17.65
CA THR A 493 -9.47 15.78 18.24
C THR A 493 -9.59 15.29 19.67
N ASN A 494 -8.73 14.35 20.08
CA ASN A 494 -8.74 13.76 21.41
C ASN A 494 -7.60 14.26 22.32
N GLY A 495 -6.62 14.99 21.78
CA GLY A 495 -5.54 15.65 22.50
C GLY A 495 -4.45 14.71 23.00
N ASN A 496 -4.28 13.53 22.39
CA ASN A 496 -3.30 12.53 22.82
C ASN A 496 -1.91 12.70 22.18
N GLY A 497 -1.77 13.61 21.22
CA GLY A 497 -0.53 13.87 20.50
C GLY A 497 -0.15 12.79 19.48
N GLU A 498 -1.09 11.93 19.08
CA GLU A 498 -0.91 10.89 18.06
C GLU A 498 -2.07 10.94 17.06
N TRP A 499 -1.84 10.50 15.81
CA TRP A 499 -2.94 10.34 14.86
C TRP A 499 -3.76 9.09 15.17
N ASP A 500 -5.08 9.25 15.28
CA ASP A 500 -6.02 8.13 15.44
C ASP A 500 -6.80 7.76 14.19
N THR A 501 -6.80 6.46 13.90
CA THR A 501 -7.58 5.86 12.81
C THR A 501 -9.04 5.63 13.21
N GLY A 502 -9.89 5.38 12.22
CA GLY A 502 -11.31 5.09 12.41
C GLY A 502 -11.62 3.68 12.92
N ASN A 503 -12.90 3.44 13.19
CA ASN A 503 -13.46 2.13 13.48
C ASN A 503 -14.86 1.99 12.89
N TYR A 504 -15.03 1.06 11.96
CA TYR A 504 -16.27 0.90 11.18
C TYR A 504 -17.45 0.48 12.07
N LEU A 505 -17.29 -0.58 12.87
CA LEU A 505 -18.38 -1.10 13.72
C LEU A 505 -18.81 -0.13 14.81
N LYS A 506 -17.93 0.76 15.26
CA LYS A 506 -18.24 1.83 16.23
C LYS A 506 -18.72 3.11 15.56
N GLY A 507 -18.71 3.21 14.24
CA GLY A 507 -19.06 4.43 13.50
C GLY A 507 -18.08 5.58 13.73
N ILE A 508 -16.82 5.30 14.06
CA ILE A 508 -15.78 6.30 14.33
C ILE A 508 -15.02 6.59 13.04
N GLN A 509 -14.94 7.86 12.65
CA GLN A 509 -14.11 8.32 11.54
C GLN A 509 -12.65 8.54 12.01
N PRO A 510 -11.65 8.39 11.12
CA PRO A 510 -10.27 8.74 11.44
C PRO A 510 -10.13 10.24 11.69
N GLU A 511 -9.10 10.63 12.42
CA GLU A 511 -8.73 12.03 12.57
C GLU A 511 -8.32 12.63 11.24
N ARG A 512 -8.73 13.89 11.04
CA ARG A 512 -8.59 14.58 9.76
C ARG A 512 -7.15 15.02 9.56
N ILE A 513 -6.61 14.67 8.39
CA ILE A 513 -5.31 15.15 7.91
C ILE A 513 -5.53 16.11 6.74
N ILE A 514 -4.82 17.24 6.75
CA ILE A 514 -4.79 18.17 5.62
C ILE A 514 -3.37 18.21 5.08
N TYR A 515 -3.23 17.85 3.80
CA TYR A 515 -1.98 17.97 3.06
C TYR A 515 -1.92 19.29 2.31
N ASN A 516 -0.84 20.03 2.50
CA ASN A 516 -0.54 21.12 1.58
C ASN A 516 0.16 20.56 0.33
N PRO A 517 -0.29 20.92 -0.90
CA PRO A 517 0.27 20.35 -2.13
C PRO A 517 1.65 20.92 -2.49
N THR A 518 2.10 21.99 -1.85
CA THR A 518 3.36 22.68 -2.16
C THR A 518 4.56 21.81 -1.82
N ALA A 519 5.36 21.48 -2.83
CA ALA A 519 6.66 20.85 -2.64
C ALA A 519 7.68 21.88 -2.13
N LEU A 520 8.34 21.57 -1.01
CA LEU A 520 9.30 22.46 -0.36
C LEU A 520 10.71 21.94 -0.60
N GLU A 521 11.42 22.51 -1.58
CA GLU A 521 12.82 22.20 -1.84
C GLU A 521 13.73 22.83 -0.78
N ILE A 522 14.23 22.03 0.16
CA ILE A 522 15.20 22.47 1.15
C ILE A 522 16.61 22.21 0.64
N ARG A 523 17.47 23.22 0.74
CA ARG A 523 18.89 23.13 0.37
C ARG A 523 19.77 23.40 1.58
N ALA A 524 21.01 22.93 1.48
CA ALA A 524 22.03 23.17 2.48
C ALA A 524 22.25 24.68 2.72
N ASN A 525 22.35 25.08 3.99
CA ASN A 525 22.59 26.44 4.45
C ASN A 525 21.49 27.45 4.04
N TRP A 526 20.26 26.99 3.83
CA TRP A 526 19.12 27.85 3.51
C TRP A 526 18.14 27.94 4.68
N ASP A 527 17.64 29.15 4.92
CA ASP A 527 16.51 29.41 5.79
C ASP A 527 15.32 29.80 4.91
N ILE A 528 14.36 28.89 4.75
CA ILE A 528 13.16 29.10 3.94
C ILE A 528 12.01 29.49 4.86
N THR A 529 11.28 30.53 4.48
CA THR A 529 10.00 30.88 5.12
C THR A 529 8.89 30.64 4.13
N GLN A 530 7.85 29.91 4.54
CA GLN A 530 6.72 29.57 3.70
C GLN A 530 5.40 29.82 4.42
N ASP A 531 4.51 30.54 3.75
CA ASP A 531 3.12 30.66 4.13
C ASP A 531 2.33 29.53 3.44
N LEU A 532 1.61 28.75 4.23
CA LEU A 532 0.90 27.56 3.76
C LEU A 532 -0.56 27.60 4.17
N THR A 533 -1.45 27.57 3.19
CA THR A 533 -2.90 27.46 3.39
C THR A 533 -3.30 26.00 3.61
N MET A 534 -4.07 25.72 4.66
CA MET A 534 -4.49 24.38 5.07
C MET A 534 -5.94 24.10 4.66
N THR A 535 -6.23 24.12 3.36
CA THR A 535 -7.56 23.80 2.84
C THR A 535 -7.73 22.30 2.63
N PRO A 536 -8.87 21.70 3.05
CA PRO A 536 -9.24 20.34 2.68
C PRO A 536 -9.27 20.14 1.16
N LYS A 537 -9.01 18.91 0.69
CA LYS A 537 -9.31 18.54 -0.70
C LYS A 537 -10.81 18.76 -0.93
N THR A 538 -11.16 19.69 -1.81
CA THR A 538 -12.53 19.91 -2.26
C THR A 538 -12.80 19.08 -3.50
N TYR A 539 -14.09 18.80 -3.76
CA TYR A 539 -14.52 18.24 -5.04
C TYR A 539 -13.98 19.11 -6.20
N PRO A 540 -13.35 18.56 -7.25
CA PRO A 540 -13.37 19.22 -8.56
C PRO A 540 -14.80 19.60 -8.92
N ASP A 541 -14.92 20.70 -9.65
CA ASP A 541 -16.22 21.23 -10.10
C ASP A 541 -16.98 20.10 -10.81
N PRO A 542 -18.28 19.87 -10.53
CA PRO A 542 -19.09 18.91 -11.29
C PRO A 542 -18.97 19.07 -12.81
N ALA A 543 -18.69 20.28 -13.31
CA ALA A 543 -18.43 20.55 -14.72
C ALA A 543 -17.11 19.93 -15.26
N GLU A 544 -16.16 19.59 -14.38
CA GLU A 544 -14.93 18.86 -14.72
C GLU A 544 -15.10 17.33 -14.66
N ILE A 545 -16.26 16.84 -14.17
CA ILE A 545 -16.61 15.41 -14.07
C ILE A 545 -17.46 14.94 -15.26
N GLU A 546 -17.68 15.78 -16.28
CA GLU A 546 -18.24 15.33 -17.57
C GLU A 546 -17.25 14.37 -18.25
N VAL A 547 -17.35 13.09 -17.89
CA VAL A 547 -16.92 11.99 -18.76
C VAL A 547 -17.91 11.98 -19.91
N GLU A 548 -17.42 12.30 -21.11
CA GLU A 548 -18.13 12.13 -22.38
C GLU A 548 -18.78 10.74 -22.44
N ASN A 549 -20.08 10.68 -22.15
CA ASN A 549 -20.91 9.51 -22.41
C ASN A 549 -22.16 9.98 -23.15
N ASP A 550 -21.92 10.47 -24.37
CA ASP A 550 -22.96 10.77 -25.33
C ASP A 550 -23.09 9.57 -26.29
N SER A 551 -23.65 8.46 -25.81
CA SER A 551 -24.29 7.45 -26.67
C SER A 551 -25.14 6.49 -25.85
N LEU A 552 -26.47 6.69 -25.97
CA LEU A 552 -27.56 5.83 -25.49
C LEU A 552 -27.50 4.40 -26.05
#